data_AF-A0AA38GW73-F1
#
_entry.id   AF-A0AA38GW73-F1
#
_cell.length_a   1.000
_cell.length_b   1.000
_cell.length_c   1.000
_cell.angle_alpha   90.00
_cell.angle_beta   90.00
_cell.angle_gamma   90.00
#
_symmetry.space_group_name_H-M   'P 1'
#
loop_
_entity.id
_entity.type
_entity.pdbx_description
1 polymer ?
#
loop_
_entity_poly.entity_id
_entity_poly.type
_entity_poly.pdbx_seq_one_letter_code
_entity_poly.pdbx_strand_id
1 'polypeptide(L)'
;VENIVVMGHSCCGGIKGLMSIPDDGSTKTDFIEEWVKICEEAKFKVKKTCANLSLEEQCASCEQEAVNVSLNNLLSYPFVREAVIRKT
;
A
#
# COMPACT_ATOMS: atom_id res chain seq x y z
N VAL A 1 -3.29 3.83 -23.16
CA VAL A 1 -4.36 4.39 -22.31
C VAL A 1 -3.94 5.79 -21.91
N GLU A 2 -4.88 6.72 -21.76
CA GLU A 2 -4.56 8.11 -21.36
C GLU A 2 -4.51 8.28 -19.83
N ASN A 3 -5.23 7.42 -19.10
CA ASN A 3 -5.35 7.51 -17.65
C ASN A 3 -5.12 6.12 -17.03
N ILE A 4 -4.39 6.10 -15.91
CA ILE A 4 -4.27 4.93 -15.03
C ILE A 4 -4.86 5.34 -13.68
N VAL A 5 -5.84 4.59 -13.20
CA VAL A 5 -6.48 4.84 -11.92
C VAL A 5 -6.18 3.69 -10.97
N VAL A 6 -5.56 4.00 -9.84
CA VAL A 6 -5.41 3.06 -8.73
C VAL A 6 -6.52 3.35 -7.73
N MET A 7 -7.38 2.37 -7.48
CA MET A 7 -8.54 2.52 -6.60
C MET A 7 -8.38 1.62 -5.37
N GLY A 8 -8.23 2.24 -4.20
CA GLY A 8 -8.42 1.57 -2.92
C GLY A 8 -9.89 1.42 -2.57
N HIS A 9 -10.19 0.66 -1.52
CA HIS A 9 -11.55 0.50 -1.01
C HIS A 9 -11.53 0.27 0.51
N SER A 10 -12.65 0.59 1.16
CA SER A 10 -12.80 0.37 2.60
C SER A 10 -12.87 -1.12 2.96
N CYS A 11 -12.50 -1.43 4.20
CA CYS A 11 -12.53 -2.77 4.77
C CYS A 11 -11.72 -3.79 3.94
N CYS A 12 -10.59 -3.36 3.40
CA CYS A 12 -9.75 -4.20 2.56
C CYS A 12 -9.08 -5.30 3.39
N GLY A 13 -9.46 -6.55 3.14
CA GLY A 13 -8.89 -7.72 3.81
C GLY A 13 -7.37 -7.84 3.63
N GLY A 14 -6.84 -7.42 2.47
CA GLY A 14 -5.39 -7.41 2.21
C GLY A 14 -4.63 -6.44 3.10
N ILE A 15 -5.15 -5.21 3.27
CA ILE A 15 -4.55 -4.21 4.16
C ILE A 15 -4.69 -4.61 5.62
N LYS A 16 -5.85 -5.15 6.02
CA LYS A 16 -6.01 -5.70 7.37
C LYS A 16 -5.02 -6.83 7.64
N GLY A 17 -4.80 -7.70 6.65
CA GLY A 17 -3.76 -8.72 6.66
C GLY A 17 -2.39 -8.11 6.91
N LEU A 18 -1.96 -7.19 6.04
CA LEU A 18 -0.69 -6.46 6.14
C LEU A 18 -0.46 -5.81 7.51
N MET A 19 -1.47 -5.11 8.03
CA MET A 19 -1.39 -4.43 9.34
C MET A 19 -1.30 -5.40 10.51
N SER A 20 -1.76 -6.63 10.33
CA SER A 20 -1.73 -7.70 11.34
C SER A 20 -0.48 -8.57 11.29
N ILE A 21 0.37 -8.43 10.25
CA ILE A 21 1.65 -9.16 10.15
C ILE A 21 2.58 -8.71 11.29
N PRO A 22 3.11 -9.63 12.11
CA PRO A 22 4.10 -9.29 13.13
C PRO A 22 5.40 -8.76 12.50
N ASP A 23 6.08 -7.83 13.17
CA ASP A 23 7.34 -7.26 12.67
C ASP A 23 8.57 -8.15 13.02
N ASP A 24 8.35 -9.44 13.32
CA ASP A 24 9.37 -10.41 13.75
C ASP A 24 9.94 -11.28 12.62
N GLY A 25 9.46 -11.06 11.38
CA GLY A 25 9.86 -11.83 10.19
C GLY A 25 9.21 -13.20 10.07
N SER A 26 8.30 -13.58 10.98
CA SER A 26 7.51 -14.80 10.84
C SER A 26 6.48 -14.69 9.73
N THR A 27 6.25 -15.80 9.03
CA THR A 27 5.19 -15.93 8.02
C THR A 27 4.30 -17.11 8.37
N LYS A 28 2.99 -16.94 8.19
CA LYS A 28 1.94 -17.95 8.45
C LYS A 28 1.21 -18.35 7.17
N THR A 29 1.53 -17.73 6.05
CA THR A 29 0.85 -17.96 4.77
C THR A 29 1.86 -18.22 3.67
N ASP A 30 1.49 -19.06 2.69
CA ASP A 30 2.40 -19.39 1.59
C ASP A 30 2.68 -18.20 0.67
N PHE A 31 1.70 -17.30 0.47
CA PHE A 31 1.79 -16.21 -0.52
C PHE A 31 1.21 -14.87 -0.07
N ILE A 32 0.25 -14.86 0.87
CA ILE A 32 -0.51 -13.65 1.20
C ILE A 32 0.41 -12.59 1.78
N GLU A 33 1.23 -12.95 2.77
CA GLU A 33 2.16 -12.04 3.42
C GLU A 33 3.19 -11.49 2.43
N GLU A 34 3.73 -12.34 1.55
CA GLU A 34 4.70 -11.91 0.54
C GLU A 34 4.08 -10.95 -0.48
N TRP A 35 2.84 -11.21 -0.90
CA TRP A 35 2.13 -10.33 -1.83
C TRP A 35 1.83 -8.96 -1.24
N VAL A 36 1.32 -8.90 0.00
CA VAL A 36 0.90 -7.62 0.61
C VAL A 36 2.08 -6.76 1.08
N LYS A 37 3.29 -7.33 1.23
CA LYS A 37 4.52 -6.59 1.53
C LYS A 37 4.86 -5.52 0.49
N ILE A 38 4.30 -5.56 -0.71
CA ILE A 38 4.45 -4.46 -1.68
C ILE A 38 4.00 -3.11 -1.10
N CYS A 39 3.11 -3.12 -0.09
CA CYS A 39 2.62 -1.93 0.61
C CYS A 39 3.26 -1.75 2.01
N GLU A 40 4.38 -2.41 2.31
CA GLU A 40 5.00 -2.36 3.64
C GLU A 40 5.40 -0.93 4.05
N GLU A 41 5.82 -0.10 3.09
CA GLU A 41 6.08 1.33 3.33
C GLU A 41 4.84 2.07 3.88
N ALA A 42 3.65 1.76 3.37
CA ALA A 42 2.40 2.32 3.87
C ALA A 42 2.14 1.91 5.33
N LYS A 43 2.33 0.62 5.65
CA LYS A 43 2.24 0.10 7.02
C LYS A 43 3.18 0.86 7.96
N PHE A 44 4.45 1.02 7.58
CA PHE A 44 5.44 1.73 8.41
C PHE A 44 5.06 3.20 8.63
N LYS A 45 4.66 3.90 7.56
CA LYS A 45 4.25 5.30 7.65
C LYS A 45 3.05 5.46 8.58
N VAL A 46 2.01 4.64 8.41
CA VAL A 46 0.80 4.69 9.24
C VAL A 46 1.07 4.32 10.69
N LYS A 47 1.85 3.26 10.95
CA LYS A 47 2.26 2.91 12.32
C LYS A 47 2.97 4.07 13.03
N LYS A 48 3.71 4.91 12.28
CA LYS A 48 4.40 6.09 12.82
C LYS A 48 3.46 7.29 13.00
N THR A 49 2.60 7.59 12.04
CA THR A 49 1.77 8.81 12.05
C THR A 49 0.44 8.65 12.80
N CYS A 50 -0.04 7.41 12.93
CA CYS A 50 -1.35 7.07 13.49
C CYS A 50 -1.24 6.11 14.68
N ALA A 51 -0.09 6.09 15.37
CA ALA A 51 0.23 5.13 16.44
C ALA A 51 -0.79 5.12 17.59
N ASN A 52 -1.44 6.25 17.84
CA ASN A 52 -2.42 6.45 18.91
C ASN A 52 -3.87 6.09 18.51
N LEU A 53 -4.11 5.73 17.25
CA LEU A 53 -5.43 5.37 16.75
C LEU A 53 -5.70 3.86 16.91
N SER A 54 -6.97 3.48 16.86
CA SER A 54 -7.36 2.08 16.84
C SER A 54 -6.83 1.36 15.59
N LEU A 55 -6.74 0.03 15.65
CA LEU A 55 -6.30 -0.76 14.50
C LEU A 55 -7.19 -0.53 13.27
N GLU A 56 -8.49 -0.32 13.46
CA GLU A 56 -9.44 -0.05 12.38
C GLU A 56 -9.15 1.28 11.67
N GLU A 57 -8.90 2.35 12.44
CA GLU A 57 -8.53 3.66 11.91
C GLU A 57 -7.14 3.64 11.24
N GLN A 58 -6.21 2.86 11.78
CA GLN A 58 -4.93 2.62 11.13
C GLN A 58 -5.11 1.84 9.80
N CYS A 59 -5.98 0.83 9.76
CA CYS A 59 -6.29 0.13 8.51
C CYS A 59 -6.88 1.09 7.47
N ALA A 60 -7.85 1.91 7.84
CA ALA A 60 -8.45 2.90 6.94
C ALA A 60 -7.41 3.91 6.41
N SER A 61 -6.48 4.34 7.26
CA SER A 61 -5.37 5.21 6.85
C SER A 61 -4.40 4.49 5.90
N CYS A 62 -4.14 3.21 6.16
CA CYS A 62 -3.26 2.37 5.34
C CYS A 62 -3.88 2.02 3.98
N GLU A 63 -5.20 1.86 3.90
CA GLU A 63 -5.93 1.67 2.64
C GLU A 63 -5.69 2.84 1.67
N GLN A 64 -5.66 4.07 2.20
CA GLN A 64 -5.36 5.26 1.40
C GLN A 64 -3.86 5.36 1.07
N GLU A 65 -2.99 5.11 2.05
CA GLU A 65 -1.55 5.22 1.82
C GLU A 65 -1.00 4.15 0.86
N ALA A 66 -1.60 2.96 0.85
CA ALA A 66 -1.28 1.90 -0.11
C ALA A 66 -1.55 2.31 -1.57
N VAL A 67 -2.56 3.16 -1.80
CA VAL A 67 -2.79 3.78 -3.11
C VAL A 67 -1.63 4.71 -3.47
N ASN A 68 -1.16 5.53 -2.53
CA ASN A 68 -0.01 6.41 -2.76
C ASN A 68 1.27 5.61 -3.07
N VAL A 69 1.54 4.53 -2.34
CA VAL A 69 2.66 3.61 -2.63
C VAL A 69 2.52 3.02 -4.02
N SER A 70 1.33 2.58 -4.41
CA SER A 70 1.08 2.03 -5.74
C SER A 70 1.28 3.07 -6.86
N LEU A 71 0.89 4.33 -6.64
CA LEU A 71 1.15 5.43 -7.57
C LEU A 71 2.65 5.73 -7.68
N ASN A 72 3.40 5.71 -6.58
CA ASN A 72 4.86 5.83 -6.60
C ASN A 72 5.51 4.66 -7.35
N ASN A 73 5.02 3.44 -7.14
CA ASN A 73 5.47 2.26 -7.86
C ASN A 73 5.21 2.38 -9.37
N LEU A 74 4.10 2.98 -9.80
CA LEU A 74 3.86 3.26 -11.22
C LEU A 74 4.95 4.18 -11.81
N LEU A 75 5.44 5.15 -11.05
CA LEU A 75 6.53 6.03 -11.49
C LEU A 75 7.89 5.32 -11.57
N SER A 76 8.04 4.12 -11.03
CA SER A 76 9.25 3.29 -11.20
C SER A 76 9.39 2.72 -12.62
N TYR A 77 8.28 2.62 -13.37
CA TYR A 77 8.28 2.17 -14.76
C TYR A 77 8.72 3.30 -15.69
N PRO A 78 9.83 3.16 -16.45
CA PRO A 78 10.37 4.24 -17.27
C PRO A 78 9.35 4.84 -18.25
N PHE A 79 8.59 3.99 -18.94
CA PHE A 79 7.58 4.43 -19.91
C PHE A 79 6.41 5.20 -19.27
N VAL A 80 6.01 4.85 -18.05
CA VAL A 80 4.97 5.59 -17.31
C VAL A 80 5.51 6.97 -16.93
N ARG A 81 6.71 7.01 -16.35
CA ARG A 81 7.37 8.26 -15.95
C ARG A 81 7.54 9.20 -17.14
N GLU A 82 8.00 8.69 -18.27
CA GLU A 82 8.18 9.47 -19.49
C GLU A 82 6.85 10.00 -20.03
N ALA A 83 5.78 9.20 -20.02
CA ALA A 83 4.45 9.63 -20.47
C ALA A 83 3.91 10.79 -19.59
N VAL A 84 4.05 10.67 -18.26
CA VAL A 84 3.67 11.74 -17.31
C VAL A 84 4.45 13.03 -17.57
N ILE A 85 5.77 12.95 -17.82
CA ILE A 85 6.60 14.13 -18.14
C ILE A 85 6.17 14.78 -19.46
N ARG A 86 5.89 13.96 -20.48
CA ARG A 86 5.49 14.42 -21.81
C ARG A 86 4.04 14.91 -21.88
N LYS A 87 3.22 14.61 -20.86
CA LYS A 87 1.76 14.85 -20.85
C LYS A 87 1.07 14.23 -22.05
N THR A 88 1.56 13.05 -22.45
CA THR A 88 1.04 12.21 -23.54
C THR A 88 0.30 11.03 -22.93
#